data_AF-T1D7Q4-F1
#
_entry.id   AF-T1D7Q4-F1
#
_cell.length_a   1.000
_cell.length_b   1.000
_cell.length_c   1.000
_cell.angle_alpha   90.00
_cell.angle_beta   90.00
_cell.angle_gamma   90.00
#
_symmetry.space_group_name_H-M   'P 1'
#
loop_
_entity.id
_entity.type
_entity.pdbx_description
1 polymer ?
#
loop_
_entity_poly.entity_id
_entity_poly.type
_entity_poly.pdbx_seq_one_letter_code
_entity_poly.pdbx_strand_id
1 'polypeptide(L)'
;EASVQQGIVLRLLHALSWPSYDTQIVCPEYSLEGRRVDYALCHPPGKPIAFVEVKQIGQSEGAERQLFEYAFHVGVPLAILTDGQEWNFFLPGEQGDYGERRVYKLDIVERDISE
;
A
#
# COMPACT_ATOMS: atom_id res chain seq x y z
N GLU A 1 -7.42 6.71 -10.24
CA GLU A 1 -7.20 5.65 -9.23
C GLU A 1 -7.42 4.28 -9.84
N ALA A 2 -8.63 3.93 -10.29
CA ALA A 2 -8.92 2.61 -10.89
C ALA A 2 -7.93 2.17 -12.00
N SER A 3 -7.53 3.08 -12.90
CA SER A 3 -6.53 2.76 -13.93
C SER A 3 -5.14 2.45 -13.37
N VAL A 4 -4.74 3.11 -12.28
CA VAL A 4 -3.46 2.85 -11.58
C VAL A 4 -3.54 1.53 -10.82
N GLN A 5 -4.65 1.31 -10.11
CA GLN A 5 -4.92 0.07 -9.39
C GLN A 5 -4.83 -1.15 -10.30
N GLN A 6 -5.55 -1.15 -11.43
CA GLN A 6 -5.56 -2.30 -12.35
C GLN A 6 -4.34 -2.34 -13.27
N GLY A 7 -3.90 -1.20 -13.79
CA GLY A 7 -2.86 -1.12 -14.81
C GLY A 7 -1.43 -1.24 -14.26
N ILE A 8 -1.22 -0.83 -13.01
CA ILE A 8 0.11 -0.77 -12.39
C ILE A 8 0.16 -1.67 -11.16
N VAL A 9 -0.65 -1.39 -10.13
CA VAL A 9 -0.55 -2.07 -8.82
C VAL A 9 -0.83 -3.55 -8.95
N LEU A 10 -1.97 -3.94 -9.52
CA LEU A 10 -2.34 -5.35 -9.68
C LEU A 10 -1.36 -6.10 -10.59
N ARG A 11 -0.86 -5.42 -11.63
CA ARG A 11 0.17 -5.97 -12.52
C ARG A 11 1.47 -6.25 -11.77
N LEU A 12 1.91 -5.33 -10.90
CA LEU A 12 3.12 -5.51 -10.09
C LEU A 12 2.93 -6.60 -9.05
N LEU A 13 1.79 -6.64 -8.36
CA LEU A 13 1.48 -7.73 -7.42
C LEU A 13 1.55 -9.10 -8.13
N HIS A 14 0.93 -9.21 -9.31
CA HIS A 14 1.01 -10.43 -10.12
C HIS A 14 2.45 -10.75 -10.53
N ALA A 15 3.25 -9.77 -10.96
CA ALA A 15 4.65 -9.96 -11.33
C ALA A 15 5.52 -10.41 -10.14
N LEU A 16 5.21 -9.92 -8.93
CA LEU A 16 5.82 -10.32 -7.67
C LEU A 16 5.28 -11.67 -7.14
N SER A 17 4.52 -12.41 -7.97
CA SER A 17 3.95 -13.71 -7.63
C SER A 17 2.97 -13.69 -6.45
N TRP A 18 2.36 -12.54 -6.16
CA TRP A 18 1.19 -12.52 -5.28
C TRP A 18 0.00 -13.17 -5.98
N PRO A 19 -0.78 -14.02 -5.29
CA PRO A 19 -1.96 -14.66 -5.85
C PRO A 19 -3.12 -13.64 -5.93
N SER A 20 -3.05 -12.77 -6.95
CA SER A 20 -3.97 -11.65 -7.18
C SER A 20 -5.42 -12.07 -7.46
N TYR A 21 -5.65 -13.34 -7.82
CA TYR A 21 -6.99 -13.92 -8.00
C TYR A 21 -7.56 -14.54 -6.72
N ASP A 22 -6.74 -14.72 -5.68
CA ASP A 22 -7.20 -15.16 -4.37
C ASP A 22 -7.54 -13.94 -3.52
N THR A 23 -8.84 -13.64 -3.43
CA THR A 23 -9.35 -12.48 -2.69
C THR A 23 -9.22 -12.63 -1.17
N GLN A 24 -8.69 -13.75 -0.65
CA GLN A 24 -8.33 -13.89 0.75
C GLN A 24 -6.86 -13.53 1.01
N ILE A 25 -6.04 -13.45 -0.04
CA ILE A 25 -4.62 -13.10 0.02
C ILE A 25 -4.39 -11.69 -0.53
N VAL A 26 -4.99 -11.35 -1.68
CA VAL A 26 -5.02 -9.99 -2.21
C VAL A 26 -6.45 -9.49 -2.16
N CYS A 27 -6.82 -8.84 -1.07
CA CYS A 27 -8.19 -8.40 -0.81
C CYS A 27 -8.41 -6.99 -1.38
N PRO A 28 -9.13 -6.80 -2.49
CA PRO A 28 -9.49 -5.47 -2.98
C PRO A 28 -10.54 -4.82 -2.07
N GLU A 29 -10.55 -3.48 -2.02
CA GLU A 29 -11.51 -2.67 -1.26
C GLU A 29 -11.70 -3.13 0.19
N TYR A 30 -10.61 -3.57 0.83
CA TYR A 30 -10.65 -4.11 2.19
C TYR A 30 -11.18 -3.05 3.16
N SER A 31 -12.26 -3.39 3.87
CA SER A 31 -12.92 -2.51 4.81
C SER A 31 -13.02 -3.14 6.19
N LEU A 32 -12.70 -2.35 7.22
CA LEU A 32 -12.85 -2.71 8.61
C LEU A 32 -13.22 -1.45 9.39
N GLU A 33 -14.21 -1.57 10.29
CA GLU A 33 -14.63 -0.49 11.19
C GLU A 33 -14.95 0.85 10.49
N GLY A 34 -15.51 0.79 9.27
CA GLY A 34 -15.92 1.97 8.50
C GLY A 34 -14.79 2.69 7.78
N ARG A 35 -13.54 2.19 7.84
CA ARG A 35 -12.43 2.63 7.00
C ARG A 35 -12.18 1.62 5.89
N ARG A 36 -11.73 2.10 4.73
CA ARG A 36 -11.47 1.29 3.53
C ARG A 36 -10.09 1.62 2.99
N VAL A 37 -9.39 0.58 2.51
CA VAL A 37 -8.15 0.69 1.74
C VAL A 37 -8.33 -0.02 0.40
N ASP A 38 -7.57 0.37 -0.61
CA ASP A 38 -7.73 -0.18 -1.95
C ASP A 38 -7.32 -1.66 -2.04
N TYR A 39 -6.22 -2.04 -1.38
CA TYR A 39 -5.84 -3.44 -1.24
C TYR A 39 -5.32 -3.75 0.16
N ALA A 40 -5.69 -4.92 0.67
CA ALA A 40 -5.00 -5.56 1.78
C ALA A 40 -4.30 -6.83 1.31
N LEU A 41 -3.00 -6.92 1.58
CA LEU A 41 -2.21 -8.10 1.36
C LEU A 41 -2.21 -8.92 2.64
N CYS A 42 -2.69 -10.15 2.57
CA CYS A 42 -2.94 -11.00 3.72
C CYS A 42 -2.02 -12.21 3.75
N HIS A 43 -1.42 -12.48 4.90
CA HIS A 43 -0.69 -13.71 5.14
C HIS A 43 -0.64 -14.02 6.66
N PRO A 44 -1.28 -15.09 7.15
CA PRO A 44 -2.12 -16.06 6.42
C PRO A 44 -3.40 -15.45 5.82
N PRO A 45 -4.16 -16.19 4.97
CA PRO A 45 -5.38 -15.69 4.33
C PRO A 45 -6.35 -15.02 5.31
N GLY A 46 -6.86 -13.84 4.95
CA GLY A 46 -7.73 -13.01 5.78
C GLY A 46 -7.06 -12.24 6.92
N LYS A 47 -5.74 -12.41 7.14
CA LYS A 47 -4.97 -11.62 8.11
C LYS A 47 -4.07 -10.61 7.39
N PRO A 48 -4.41 -9.30 7.40
CA PRO A 48 -3.64 -8.30 6.68
C PRO A 48 -2.24 -8.13 7.29
N ILE A 49 -1.23 -8.13 6.41
CA ILE A 49 0.17 -7.82 6.74
C ILE A 49 0.66 -6.55 6.03
N ALA A 50 0.01 -6.15 4.95
CA ALA A 50 0.24 -4.85 4.34
C ALA A 50 -1.05 -4.24 3.83
N PHE A 51 -1.18 -2.92 3.95
CA PHE A 51 -2.20 -2.14 3.27
C PHE A 51 -1.58 -1.36 2.13
N VAL A 52 -2.28 -1.31 0.99
CA VAL A 52 -1.90 -0.52 -0.18
C VAL A 52 -3.04 0.45 -0.48
N GLU A 53 -2.72 1.73 -0.41
CA GLU A 53 -3.59 2.84 -0.82
C GLU A 53 -3.08 3.39 -2.14
N VAL A 54 -3.98 3.57 -3.10
CA VAL A 54 -3.66 3.99 -4.45
C VAL A 54 -4.32 5.33 -4.76
N LYS A 55 -3.51 6.34 -5.07
CA LYS A 55 -3.99 7.67 -5.46
C LYS A 55 -3.94 7.90 -6.95
N GLN A 56 -4.53 9.02 -7.38
CA GLN A 56 -4.31 9.52 -8.73
C GLN A 56 -2.85 9.95 -8.88
N ILE A 57 -2.32 9.79 -10.08
CA ILE A 57 -0.98 10.24 -10.46
C ILE A 57 -0.81 11.71 -10.04
N GLY A 58 0.22 12.00 -9.25
CA GLY A 58 0.53 13.34 -8.72
C GLY A 58 -0.34 13.79 -7.53
N GLN A 59 -1.14 12.90 -6.93
CA GLN A 59 -2.00 13.21 -5.76
C GLN A 59 -1.68 12.34 -4.53
N SER A 60 -0.43 11.96 -4.35
CA SER A 60 0.03 11.16 -3.20
C SER A 60 0.19 11.97 -1.91
N GLU A 61 0.38 13.30 -1.98
CA GLU A 61 0.65 14.14 -0.81
C GLU A 61 -0.57 14.33 0.11
N GLY A 62 -0.35 14.22 1.43
CA GLY A 62 -1.35 14.54 2.46
C GLY A 62 -2.40 13.46 2.74
N ALA A 63 -2.49 12.41 1.91
CA ALA A 63 -3.40 11.28 2.13
C ALA A 63 -2.84 10.20 3.08
N GLU A 64 -1.56 10.30 3.41
CA GLU A 64 -0.84 9.30 4.22
C GLU A 64 -1.45 9.13 5.62
N ARG A 65 -1.86 10.21 6.28
CA ARG A 65 -2.31 10.18 7.67
C ARG A 65 -3.45 9.20 7.93
N GLN A 66 -4.44 9.14 7.04
CA GLN A 66 -5.59 8.24 7.21
C GLN A 66 -5.18 6.77 7.10
N LEU A 67 -4.33 6.44 6.12
CA LEU A 67 -3.81 5.09 5.91
C LEU A 67 -2.99 4.64 7.13
N PHE A 68 -2.10 5.51 7.60
CA PHE A 68 -1.26 5.26 8.76
C PHE A 68 -2.07 5.00 10.02
N GLU A 69 -3.00 5.89 10.36
CA GLU A 69 -3.84 5.74 11.55
C GLU A 69 -4.62 4.43 11.48
N TYR A 70 -5.16 4.09 10.31
CA TYR A 70 -5.89 2.84 10.14
C TYR A 70 -4.98 1.61 10.30
N ALA A 71 -3.83 1.59 9.62
CA ALA A 71 -2.87 0.50 9.71
C ALA A 71 -2.36 0.31 11.16
N PHE A 72 -2.15 1.41 11.89
CA PHE A 72 -1.78 1.39 13.30
C PHE A 72 -2.88 0.77 14.19
N HIS A 73 -4.14 1.20 14.03
CA HIS A 73 -5.26 0.66 14.83
C HIS A 73 -5.48 -0.83 14.60
N VAL A 74 -5.33 -1.30 13.36
CA VAL A 74 -5.49 -2.72 13.01
C VAL A 74 -4.24 -3.54 13.35
N GLY A 75 -3.11 -2.90 13.63
CA GLY A 75 -1.84 -3.56 13.93
C GLY A 75 -1.18 -4.16 12.68
N VAL A 76 -1.41 -3.56 11.51
CA VAL A 76 -0.78 -3.98 10.25
C VAL A 76 0.65 -3.43 10.21
N PRO A 77 1.66 -4.28 9.96
CA PRO A 77 3.06 -3.88 10.07
C PRO A 77 3.54 -2.99 8.92
N LEU A 78 2.90 -3.04 7.75
CA LEU A 78 3.32 -2.28 6.58
C LEU A 78 2.14 -1.50 5.97
N ALA A 79 2.37 -0.22 5.70
CA ALA A 79 1.47 0.63 4.92
C ALA A 79 2.19 1.14 3.68
N ILE A 80 1.53 1.08 2.53
CA ILE A 80 2.06 1.46 1.23
C ILE A 80 1.12 2.50 0.63
N LEU A 81 1.67 3.64 0.23
CA LEU A 81 0.95 4.68 -0.50
C LEU A 81 1.60 4.85 -1.86
N THR A 82 0.82 4.74 -2.93
CA THR A 82 1.35 4.87 -4.28
C THR A 82 0.38 5.58 -5.22
N ASP A 83 0.92 6.28 -6.21
CA ASP A 83 0.18 6.79 -7.36
C ASP A 83 0.53 6.06 -8.67
N GLY A 84 1.32 4.97 -8.55
CA GLY A 84 1.86 4.19 -9.64
C GLY A 84 3.30 4.55 -10.01
N GLN A 85 3.71 5.80 -9.86
CA GLN A 85 5.08 6.26 -10.13
C GLN A 85 5.90 6.26 -8.83
N GLU A 86 5.36 6.92 -7.81
CA GLU A 86 5.97 6.98 -6.49
C GLU A 86 5.34 5.92 -5.58
N TRP A 87 6.17 5.28 -4.77
CA TRP A 87 5.79 4.27 -3.79
C TRP A 87 6.44 4.62 -2.46
N ASN A 88 5.61 4.97 -1.49
CA ASN A 88 6.04 5.30 -0.13
C ASN A 88 5.71 4.12 0.77
N PHE A 89 6.71 3.62 1.48
CA PHE A 89 6.61 2.50 2.40
C PHE A 89 6.76 2.99 3.81
N PHE A 90 5.85 2.55 4.67
CA PHE A 90 5.74 3.05 6.01
C PHE A 90 5.57 1.91 7.01
N LEU A 91 6.17 2.06 8.19
CA LEU A 91 5.99 1.14 9.33
C LEU A 91 5.14 1.81 10.41
N PRO A 92 3.82 1.54 10.47
CA PRO A 92 2.92 2.27 11.36
C PRO A 92 3.23 2.05 12.85
N GLY A 93 3.75 0.87 13.21
CA GLY A 93 4.05 0.48 14.58
C GLY A 93 5.34 1.04 15.17
N GLU A 94 6.20 1.68 14.36
CA GLU A 94 7.46 2.25 14.82
C GLU A 94 7.26 3.63 15.48
N GLN A 95 8.22 4.03 16.31
CA GLN A 95 8.20 5.34 16.98
C GLN A 95 8.65 6.45 16.02
N GLY A 96 8.23 7.69 16.32
CA GLY A 96 8.58 8.88 15.54
C GLY A 96 7.39 9.52 14.82
N ASP A 97 7.65 10.64 14.15
CA ASP A 97 6.68 11.37 13.32
C ASP A 97 6.44 10.65 11.98
N TYR A 98 5.38 11.04 11.25
CA TYR A 98 5.01 10.38 9.98
C TYR A 98 6.16 10.28 8.98
N GLY A 99 6.99 11.32 8.89
CA GLY A 99 8.17 11.33 8.03
C GLY A 99 9.26 10.35 8.48
N GLU A 100 9.42 10.13 9.79
CA GLU A 100 10.39 9.19 10.36
C GLU A 100 9.93 7.74 10.20
N ARG A 101 8.62 7.51 10.19
CA ARG A 101 8.02 6.18 9.92
C ARG A 101 8.04 5.80 8.44
N ARG A 102 8.41 6.72 7.55
CA ARG A 102 8.65 6.43 6.12
C ARG A 102 10.02 5.80 5.97
N VAL A 103 10.04 4.48 5.84
CA VAL A 103 11.28 3.71 5.72
C VAL A 103 11.84 3.75 4.31
N TYR A 104 10.99 3.93 3.30
CA TYR A 104 11.45 3.93 1.92
C TYR A 104 10.52 4.75 1.02
N LYS A 105 11.12 5.46 0.07
CA LYS A 105 10.43 6.11 -1.05
C LYS A 105 11.09 5.62 -2.32
N LEU A 106 10.29 5.07 -3.23
CA LEU A 106 10.71 4.60 -4.54
C LEU A 106 10.00 5.42 -5.61
N ASP A 107 10.77 6.06 -6.49
CA ASP A 107 10.27 6.59 -7.75
C ASP A 107 10.66 5.59 -8.86
N ILE A 108 9.67 4.97 -9.49
CA ILE A 108 9.90 3.95 -10.54
C ILE A 108 10.33 4.58 -11.87
N VAL A 109 10.04 5.86 -12.09
CA VAL A 109 10.36 6.56 -13.34
C VAL A 109 11.78 7.10 -13.30
N GLU A 110 12.23 7.62 -12.15
CA GLU A 110 13.57 8.20 -12.02
C GLU A 110 14.66 7.15 -11.74
N ARG A 111 14.32 5.99 -11.16
CA ARG A 111 15.32 5.01 -10.73
C ARG A 111 15.82 4.12 -11.89
N ASP A 112 17.13 3.91 -11.95
CA ASP A 112 17.75 2.96 -12.88
C ASP A 112 17.51 1.51 -12.41
N ILE A 113 17.33 0.58 -13.35
CA ILE A 113 17.04 -0.84 -13.06
C ILE A 113 18.19 -1.51 -12.26
N SER A 114 19.38 -0.93 -12.30
CA SER A 114 20.57 -1.45 -11.61
C SER A 114 20.70 -1.05 -10.12
N GLU A 115 19.85 -0.16 -9.61
CA GLU A 115 19.78 0.22 -8.18
C GLU A 115 18.72 -0.54 -7.39
#